data_AF-A0A166DQ69-F1
#
_entry.id   AF-A0A166DQ69-F1
#
_cell.length_a   1.000
_cell.length_b   1.000
_cell.length_c   1.000
_cell.angle_alpha   90.00
_cell.angle_beta   90.00
_cell.angle_gamma   90.00
#
_symmetry.space_group_name_H-M   'P 1'
#
loop_
_entity.id
_entity.type
_entity.pdbx_description
1 polymer ?
#
loop_
_entity_poly.entity_id
_entity_poly.type
_entity_poly.pdbx_seq_one_letter_code
_entity_poly.pdbx_strand_id
1 'polypeptide(L)'
;MSALAVIRRLLPEFGTTYGPPDDGPFPAILILHGSEGSSSGWSHRTAAILAASGFLSYPHGYSVGGNAWNAGAIEDVELTRTVDAIHALREFEACDGRVVLYGVSRGAEHALLVASLMAQKEIDGRPDAVACLAAPDVVCGAFDAKHFRDAGDPGWQVWDCARRAWCWNGDSSNLLPTTPIPVEAFPEPLFLSAGLKDLTWSPEMTRRLETRREESGLPVEAHYYAEEGHVPGSDGENLHHSLLIDFLERSLALKGEQACSDAEPSVC
;
A
#
# COMPACT_ATOMS: atom_id res chain seq x y z
N MET A 1 9.79 33.34 -12.43
CA MET A 1 8.76 32.30 -12.52
C MET A 1 8.92 31.43 -11.28
N SER A 2 7.86 31.17 -10.53
CA SER A 2 7.93 30.24 -9.39
C SER A 2 8.07 28.82 -9.91
N ALA A 3 9.00 28.05 -9.36
CA ALA A 3 9.13 26.62 -9.66
C ALA A 3 8.02 25.83 -8.93
N LEU A 4 7.60 24.71 -9.52
CA LEU A 4 6.67 23.78 -8.87
C LEU A 4 7.41 23.03 -7.76
N ALA A 5 6.75 22.82 -6.62
CA ALA A 5 7.30 22.01 -5.52
C ALA A 5 7.09 20.50 -5.72
N VAL A 6 6.14 20.12 -6.58
CA VAL A 6 5.85 18.73 -6.93
C VAL A 6 5.76 18.62 -8.44
N ILE A 7 6.54 17.72 -9.03
CA ILE A 7 6.59 17.46 -10.45
C ILE A 7 5.86 16.17 -10.78
N ARG A 8 4.97 16.28 -11.76
CA ARG A 8 4.26 15.14 -12.33
C ARG A 8 5.12 14.46 -13.40
N ARG A 9 5.38 13.16 -13.24
CA ARG A 9 6.07 12.32 -14.23
C ARG A 9 5.13 11.20 -14.70
N LEU A 10 5.37 10.63 -15.87
CA LEU A 10 4.59 9.51 -16.39
C LEU A 10 5.43 8.25 -16.31
N LEU A 11 5.00 7.28 -15.49
CA LEU A 11 5.55 5.93 -15.52
C LEU A 11 4.99 5.21 -16.75
N PRO A 12 5.83 4.79 -17.73
CA PRO A 12 5.36 4.17 -18.97
C PRO A 12 4.44 2.99 -18.71
N GLU A 13 3.37 2.82 -19.52
CA GLU A 13 2.37 1.73 -19.44
C GLU A 13 1.55 1.64 -18.14
N PHE A 14 1.91 2.45 -17.14
CA PHE A 14 1.28 2.48 -15.84
C PHE A 14 0.46 3.76 -15.67
N GLY A 15 1.08 4.83 -15.18
CA GLY A 15 0.30 5.99 -14.76
C GLY A 15 1.14 7.15 -14.27
N THR A 16 0.43 8.12 -13.69
CA THR A 16 1.05 9.34 -13.21
C THR A 16 1.78 9.09 -11.90
N THR A 17 3.01 9.59 -11.80
CA THR A 17 3.77 9.68 -10.55
C THR A 17 4.00 11.14 -10.17
N TYR A 18 4.24 11.38 -8.89
CA TYR A 18 4.52 12.69 -8.29
C TYR A 18 5.86 12.61 -7.60
N GLY A 19 6.74 13.58 -7.77
CA GLY A 19 8.01 13.58 -7.05
C GLY A 19 8.53 14.99 -6.81
N PRO A 20 9.66 15.10 -6.10
CA PRO A 20 10.34 16.38 -5.89
C PRO A 20 10.74 17.04 -7.23
N PRO A 21 11.06 18.35 -7.18
CA PRO A 21 11.39 19.11 -8.39
C PRO A 21 12.78 18.82 -8.95
N ASP A 22 13.66 18.22 -8.16
CA ASP A 22 14.97 17.78 -8.63
C ASP A 22 14.84 16.58 -9.57
N ASP A 23 15.89 16.29 -10.33
CA ASP A 23 15.89 15.19 -11.32
C ASP A 23 15.92 13.79 -10.66
N GLY A 24 16.18 13.71 -9.35
CA GLY A 24 16.31 12.46 -8.61
C GLY A 24 17.73 11.88 -8.66
N PRO A 25 17.90 10.57 -8.49
CA PRO A 25 16.85 9.58 -8.24
C PRO A 25 16.34 9.61 -6.78
N PHE A 26 15.10 9.18 -6.56
CA PHE A 26 14.44 9.20 -5.24
C PHE A 26 13.98 7.80 -4.83
N PRO A 27 13.88 7.51 -3.52
CA PRO A 27 13.15 6.33 -3.08
C PRO A 27 11.68 6.47 -3.45
N ALA A 28 11.08 5.39 -3.93
CA ALA A 28 9.72 5.42 -4.46
C ALA A 28 8.69 4.75 -3.54
N ILE A 29 7.48 5.29 -3.54
CA ILE A 29 6.32 4.78 -2.81
C ILE A 29 5.21 4.45 -3.81
N LEU A 30 4.80 3.19 -3.88
CA LEU A 30 3.61 2.77 -4.60
C LEU A 30 2.42 2.80 -3.64
N ILE A 31 1.45 3.66 -3.94
CA ILE A 31 0.31 3.96 -3.07
C ILE A 31 -0.93 3.23 -3.58
N LEU A 32 -1.52 2.40 -2.72
CA LEU A 32 -2.68 1.57 -2.99
C LEU A 32 -3.91 2.18 -2.31
N HIS A 33 -4.88 2.59 -3.12
CA HIS A 33 -6.16 3.14 -2.65
C HIS A 33 -7.01 2.07 -1.93
N GLY A 34 -7.99 2.48 -1.14
CA GLY A 34 -8.99 1.58 -0.56
C GLY A 34 -10.15 1.30 -1.52
N SER A 35 -11.34 1.00 -0.97
CA SER A 35 -12.57 0.77 -1.75
C SER A 35 -13.05 1.99 -2.55
N GLU A 36 -12.56 3.19 -2.25
CA GLU A 36 -12.93 4.44 -2.91
C GLU A 36 -12.43 4.55 -4.37
N GLY A 37 -11.50 3.69 -4.77
CA GLY A 37 -10.99 3.63 -6.14
C GLY A 37 -9.94 4.69 -6.48
N SER A 38 -9.27 4.48 -7.61
CA SER A 38 -8.13 5.30 -8.07
C SER A 38 -8.47 6.76 -8.33
N SER A 39 -9.70 7.05 -8.78
CA SER A 39 -10.13 8.39 -9.17
C SER A 39 -10.78 9.19 -8.05
N SER A 40 -10.83 8.66 -6.82
CA SER A 40 -11.35 9.39 -5.64
C SER A 40 -10.52 10.62 -5.26
N GLY A 41 -9.25 10.64 -5.69
CA GLY A 41 -8.27 11.66 -5.34
C GLY A 41 -7.52 11.39 -4.03
N TRP A 42 -7.92 10.39 -3.23
CA TRP A 42 -7.24 10.09 -1.96
C TRP A 42 -5.77 9.71 -2.17
N SER A 43 -5.49 8.70 -3.00
CA SER A 43 -4.13 8.24 -3.29
C SER A 43 -3.28 9.31 -3.97
N HIS A 44 -3.88 10.15 -4.81
CA HIS A 44 -3.20 11.28 -5.47
C HIS A 44 -2.83 12.38 -4.47
N ARG A 45 -3.69 12.68 -3.50
CA ARG A 45 -3.40 13.63 -2.41
C ARG A 45 -2.25 13.13 -1.55
N THR A 46 -2.28 11.86 -1.14
CA THR A 46 -1.18 11.21 -0.42
C THR A 46 0.12 11.25 -1.22
N ALA A 47 0.06 10.98 -2.54
CA ALA A 47 1.22 11.04 -3.41
C ALA A 47 1.83 12.44 -3.47
N ALA A 48 1.01 13.49 -3.49
CA ALA A 48 1.49 14.87 -3.47
C ALA A 48 2.13 15.24 -2.13
N ILE A 49 1.58 14.78 -1.00
CA ILE A 49 2.16 14.98 0.34
C ILE A 49 3.53 14.31 0.43
N LEU A 50 3.62 13.02 0.07
CA LEU A 50 4.89 12.29 0.11
C LEU A 50 5.91 12.83 -0.89
N ALA A 51 5.48 13.29 -2.07
CA ALA A 51 6.35 13.98 -3.02
C ALA A 51 6.93 15.29 -2.46
N ALA A 52 6.14 16.05 -1.70
CA ALA A 52 6.64 17.24 -1.00
C ALA A 52 7.63 16.90 0.13
N SER A 53 7.65 15.64 0.58
CA SER A 53 8.56 15.11 1.60
C SER A 53 9.76 14.34 1.02
N GLY A 54 10.01 14.42 -0.29
CA GLY A 54 11.24 13.85 -0.89
C GLY A 54 11.07 12.51 -1.61
N PHE A 55 9.85 11.97 -1.71
CA PHE A 55 9.62 10.64 -2.29
C PHE A 55 9.05 10.67 -3.70
N LEU A 56 9.48 9.75 -4.57
CA LEU A 56 8.77 9.49 -5.82
C LEU A 56 7.51 8.66 -5.54
N SER A 57 6.33 9.24 -5.67
CA SER A 57 5.08 8.64 -5.26
C SER A 57 4.17 8.28 -6.43
N TYR A 58 3.80 7.00 -6.54
CA TYR A 58 2.94 6.46 -7.59
C TYR A 58 1.59 5.99 -7.03
N PRO A 59 0.49 6.75 -7.23
CA PRO A 59 -0.85 6.25 -6.96
C PRO A 59 -1.23 5.17 -7.99
N HIS A 60 -1.24 3.92 -7.54
CA HIS A 60 -1.55 2.76 -8.36
C HIS A 60 -3.04 2.44 -8.32
N GLY A 61 -3.69 2.45 -9.49
CA GLY A 61 -5.07 2.01 -9.64
C GLY A 61 -5.16 0.52 -9.96
N TYR A 62 -5.89 -0.23 -9.13
CA TYR A 62 -6.06 -1.68 -9.29
C TYR A 62 -7.53 -2.13 -9.40
N SER A 63 -8.50 -1.27 -9.10
CA SER A 63 -9.93 -1.58 -9.24
C SER A 63 -10.31 -1.89 -10.69
N VAL A 64 -11.10 -2.95 -10.89
CA VAL A 64 -11.61 -3.37 -12.21
C VAL A 64 -12.79 -2.51 -12.63
N GLY A 65 -12.78 -2.00 -13.87
CA GLY A 65 -13.91 -1.25 -14.43
C GLY A 65 -14.17 0.13 -13.81
N GLY A 66 -13.20 0.67 -13.06
CA GLY A 66 -13.25 2.04 -12.54
C GLY A 66 -13.00 3.10 -13.63
N ASN A 67 -13.51 4.31 -13.39
CA ASN A 67 -13.25 5.51 -14.19
C ASN A 67 -13.49 6.78 -13.35
N ALA A 68 -13.41 7.96 -13.97
CA ALA A 68 -13.61 9.25 -13.28
C ALA A 68 -14.97 9.39 -12.57
N TRP A 69 -15.95 8.56 -12.91
CA TRP A 69 -17.32 8.59 -12.37
C TRP A 69 -17.67 7.39 -11.50
N ASN A 70 -16.80 6.38 -11.42
CA ASN A 70 -17.07 5.14 -10.69
C ASN A 70 -15.76 4.54 -10.15
N ALA A 71 -15.75 4.18 -8.87
CA ALA A 71 -14.57 3.62 -8.20
C ALA A 71 -14.13 2.24 -8.74
N GLY A 72 -15.00 1.56 -9.49
CA GLY A 72 -14.75 0.20 -9.96
C GLY A 72 -15.05 -0.86 -8.90
N ALA A 73 -14.66 -2.09 -9.19
CA ALA A 73 -14.81 -3.24 -8.30
C ALA A 73 -13.45 -3.79 -7.87
N ILE A 74 -13.40 -4.26 -6.63
CA ILE A 74 -12.35 -5.12 -6.09
C ILE A 74 -12.92 -6.54 -6.14
N GLU A 75 -12.94 -7.11 -7.33
CA GLU A 75 -13.41 -8.46 -7.62
C GLU A 75 -12.48 -9.06 -8.67
N ASP A 76 -11.98 -10.27 -8.39
CA ASP A 76 -11.01 -10.97 -9.23
C ASP A 76 -9.83 -10.07 -9.70
N VAL A 77 -9.35 -9.19 -8.82
CA VAL A 77 -8.22 -8.29 -9.10
C VAL A 77 -6.93 -9.11 -9.14
N GLU A 78 -6.22 -9.01 -10.27
CA GLU A 78 -4.95 -9.70 -10.49
C GLU A 78 -3.79 -8.99 -9.78
N LEU A 79 -3.29 -9.62 -8.71
CA LEU A 79 -2.21 -9.09 -7.88
C LEU A 79 -0.86 -9.03 -8.62
N THR A 80 -0.63 -9.88 -9.62
CA THR A 80 0.62 -9.85 -10.39
C THR A 80 0.80 -8.56 -11.20
N ARG A 81 -0.28 -7.85 -11.54
CA ARG A 81 -0.17 -6.52 -12.16
C ARG A 81 0.53 -5.53 -11.22
N THR A 82 0.33 -5.65 -9.91
CA THR A 82 1.04 -4.80 -8.94
C THR A 82 2.51 -5.19 -8.83
N VAL A 83 2.87 -6.46 -9.07
CA VAL A 83 4.27 -6.89 -9.18
C VAL A 83 4.94 -6.22 -10.38
N ASP A 84 4.29 -6.23 -11.55
CA ASP A 84 4.79 -5.52 -12.74
C ASP A 84 4.96 -4.01 -12.45
N ALA A 85 4.05 -3.42 -11.68
CA ALA A 85 4.11 -2.03 -11.27
C ALA A 85 5.28 -1.72 -10.33
N ILE A 86 5.59 -2.63 -9.39
CA ILE A 86 6.75 -2.52 -8.51
C ILE A 86 8.03 -2.53 -9.34
N HIS A 87 8.17 -3.49 -10.25
CA HIS A 87 9.36 -3.61 -11.10
C HIS A 87 9.52 -2.39 -12.02
N ALA A 88 8.46 -1.97 -12.70
CA ALA A 88 8.51 -0.79 -13.55
C ALA A 88 8.83 0.49 -12.78
N LEU A 89 8.27 0.66 -11.58
CA LEU A 89 8.59 1.81 -10.73
C LEU A 89 10.05 1.77 -10.27
N ARG A 90 10.57 0.58 -9.92
CA ARG A 90 11.96 0.38 -9.49
C ARG A 90 12.97 0.71 -10.60
N GLU A 91 12.64 0.38 -11.84
CA GLU A 91 13.46 0.63 -13.03
C GLU A 91 13.29 2.05 -13.60
N PHE A 92 12.34 2.82 -13.08
CA PHE A 92 12.08 4.16 -13.57
C PHE A 92 13.27 5.09 -13.27
N GLU A 93 13.67 5.92 -14.25
CA GLU A 93 14.86 6.78 -14.16
C GLU A 93 14.86 7.71 -12.92
N ALA A 94 13.68 8.15 -12.49
CA ALA A 94 13.54 9.00 -11.30
C ALA A 94 13.53 8.22 -9.97
N CYS A 95 13.55 6.88 -10.00
CA CYS A 95 13.62 6.01 -8.84
C CYS A 95 15.08 5.60 -8.58
N ASP A 96 15.49 5.54 -7.31
CA ASP A 96 16.84 5.09 -6.92
C ASP A 96 16.96 3.57 -6.77
N GLY A 97 15.99 2.85 -7.35
CA GLY A 97 15.89 1.42 -7.21
C GLY A 97 15.28 0.94 -5.90
N ARG A 98 14.82 1.79 -4.96
CA ARG A 98 14.08 1.37 -3.75
C ARG A 98 12.58 1.65 -3.89
N VAL A 99 11.73 0.68 -3.52
CA VAL A 99 10.27 0.79 -3.62
C VAL A 99 9.58 0.30 -2.35
N VAL A 100 8.74 1.15 -1.75
CA VAL A 100 7.87 0.80 -0.61
C VAL A 100 6.42 0.72 -1.08
N LEU A 101 5.64 -0.22 -0.52
CA LEU A 101 4.18 -0.20 -0.68
C LEU A 101 3.54 0.55 0.49
N TYR A 102 2.64 1.47 0.19
CA TYR A 102 1.77 2.07 1.19
C TYR A 102 0.31 1.87 0.80
N GLY A 103 -0.51 1.38 1.73
CA GLY A 103 -1.93 1.14 1.46
C GLY A 103 -2.82 1.52 2.63
N VAL A 104 -4.06 1.88 2.31
CA VAL A 104 -5.14 2.09 3.28
C VAL A 104 -6.29 1.16 3.00
N SER A 105 -6.90 0.61 4.06
CA SER A 105 -8.08 -0.23 3.92
C SER A 105 -7.81 -1.39 2.94
N ARG A 106 -8.63 -1.57 1.91
CA ARG A 106 -8.41 -2.59 0.86
C ARG A 106 -7.04 -2.47 0.17
N GLY A 107 -6.46 -1.27 0.12
CA GLY A 107 -5.10 -1.06 -0.36
C GLY A 107 -4.04 -1.59 0.60
N ALA A 108 -4.29 -1.55 1.91
CA ALA A 108 -3.42 -2.16 2.93
C ALA A 108 -3.49 -3.70 2.85
N GLU A 109 -4.69 -4.26 2.68
CA GLU A 109 -4.87 -5.69 2.37
C GLU A 109 -4.07 -6.09 1.13
N HIS A 110 -4.21 -5.34 0.04
CA HIS A 110 -3.48 -5.55 -1.20
C HIS A 110 -1.95 -5.51 -0.97
N ALA A 111 -1.45 -4.49 -0.26
CA ALA A 111 -0.02 -4.33 0.01
C ALA A 111 0.57 -5.55 0.73
N LEU A 112 -0.10 -6.02 1.79
CA LEU A 112 0.33 -7.18 2.54
C LEU A 112 0.28 -8.46 1.69
N LEU A 113 -0.79 -8.66 0.91
CA LEU A 113 -0.92 -9.82 0.04
C LEU A 113 0.17 -9.87 -1.03
N VAL A 114 0.43 -8.77 -1.74
CA VAL A 114 1.48 -8.71 -2.77
C VAL A 114 2.84 -9.01 -2.15
N ALA A 115 3.20 -8.33 -1.06
CA ALA A 115 4.51 -8.51 -0.44
C ALA A 115 4.72 -9.94 0.08
N SER A 116 3.72 -10.50 0.77
CA SER A 116 3.80 -11.87 1.29
C SER A 116 3.81 -12.92 0.16
N LEU A 117 3.01 -12.76 -0.88
CA LEU A 117 2.97 -13.71 -2.00
C LEU A 117 4.24 -13.66 -2.84
N MET A 118 4.80 -12.48 -3.10
CA MET A 118 6.11 -12.36 -3.72
C MET A 118 7.19 -13.08 -2.89
N ALA A 119 7.16 -12.94 -1.57
CA ALA A 119 8.12 -13.61 -0.69
C ALA A 119 7.94 -15.14 -0.68
N GLN A 120 6.72 -15.65 -0.55
CA GLN A 120 6.44 -17.10 -0.58
C GLN A 120 6.79 -17.75 -1.92
N LYS A 121 6.67 -16.99 -3.02
CA LYS A 121 6.95 -17.45 -4.38
C LYS A 121 8.37 -17.13 -4.84
N GLU A 122 9.22 -16.62 -3.95
CA GLU A 122 10.63 -16.29 -4.22
C GLU A 122 10.80 -15.38 -5.45
N ILE A 123 9.89 -14.40 -5.60
CA ILE A 123 9.94 -13.42 -6.69
C ILE A 123 10.91 -12.30 -6.31
N ASP A 124 11.88 -12.04 -7.17
CA ASP A 124 12.85 -10.95 -7.00
C ASP A 124 12.19 -9.56 -7.06
N GLY A 125 12.90 -8.55 -6.53
CA GLY A 125 12.44 -7.16 -6.57
C GLY A 125 11.26 -6.86 -5.63
N ARG A 126 11.12 -7.63 -4.54
CA ARG A 126 10.15 -7.39 -3.46
C ARG A 126 10.19 -5.94 -2.95
N PRO A 127 9.09 -5.40 -2.41
CA PRO A 127 9.10 -4.10 -1.75
C PRO A 127 10.14 -4.06 -0.63
N ASP A 128 10.79 -2.91 -0.47
CA ASP A 128 11.81 -2.66 0.55
C ASP A 128 11.24 -2.45 1.95
N ALA A 129 9.96 -2.07 2.01
CA ALA A 129 9.14 -2.04 3.20
C ALA A 129 7.67 -2.08 2.78
N VAL A 130 6.79 -2.30 3.75
CA VAL A 130 5.34 -2.11 3.59
C VAL A 130 4.84 -1.22 4.71
N ALA A 131 3.92 -0.31 4.39
CA ALA A 131 3.22 0.52 5.36
C ALA A 131 1.71 0.42 5.16
N CYS A 132 0.97 0.32 6.26
CA CYS A 132 -0.45 0.07 6.25
C CYS A 132 -1.17 0.98 7.24
N LEU A 133 -2.31 1.53 6.83
CA LEU A 133 -3.27 2.17 7.71
C LEU A 133 -4.62 1.48 7.58
N ALA A 134 -5.15 1.03 8.72
CA ALA A 134 -6.33 0.19 8.85
C ALA A 134 -6.24 -1.00 7.87
N ALA A 135 -5.40 -2.00 8.17
CA ALA A 135 -5.31 -3.25 7.40
C ALA A 135 -6.25 -4.32 7.98
N PRO A 136 -6.85 -5.20 7.17
CA PRO A 136 -7.51 -6.37 7.71
C PRO A 136 -6.44 -7.45 7.93
N ASP A 137 -6.68 -8.40 8.82
CA ASP A 137 -5.75 -9.51 9.07
C ASP A 137 -6.04 -10.75 8.20
N VAL A 138 -7.12 -10.70 7.43
CA VAL A 138 -7.60 -11.77 6.56
C VAL A 138 -7.95 -11.21 5.17
N VAL A 139 -7.96 -12.09 4.18
CA VAL A 139 -8.53 -11.79 2.87
C VAL A 139 -10.01 -11.47 3.02
N CYS A 140 -10.42 -10.32 2.52
CA CYS A 140 -11.79 -9.83 2.52
C CYS A 140 -12.50 -10.22 1.23
N GLY A 141 -13.84 -10.34 1.30
CA GLY A 141 -14.67 -10.60 0.13
C GLY A 141 -14.59 -9.48 -0.91
N ALA A 142 -15.09 -9.77 -2.12
CA ALA A 142 -15.15 -8.80 -3.20
C ALA A 142 -15.95 -7.55 -2.79
N PHE A 143 -15.59 -6.39 -3.32
CA PHE A 143 -16.34 -5.15 -3.09
C PHE A 143 -16.64 -4.47 -4.42
N ASP A 144 -17.90 -4.12 -4.65
CA ASP A 144 -18.31 -3.41 -5.86
C ASP A 144 -18.95 -2.07 -5.48
N ALA A 145 -18.18 -1.00 -5.66
CA ALA A 145 -18.60 0.35 -5.30
C ALA A 145 -19.84 0.80 -6.09
N LYS A 146 -20.04 0.30 -7.31
CA LYS A 146 -21.18 0.68 -8.14
C LYS A 146 -22.51 0.23 -7.52
N HIS A 147 -22.49 -0.92 -6.84
CA HIS A 147 -23.67 -1.54 -6.23
C HIS A 147 -23.73 -1.36 -4.71
N PHE A 148 -22.71 -0.78 -4.09
CA PHE A 148 -22.71 -0.49 -2.66
C PHE A 148 -23.76 0.58 -2.32
N ARG A 149 -24.60 0.30 -1.33
CA ARG A 149 -25.65 1.19 -0.82
C ARG A 149 -25.68 1.09 0.69
N ASP A 150 -26.17 2.12 1.38
CA ASP A 150 -26.33 2.08 2.82
C ASP A 150 -27.57 1.26 3.22
N ALA A 151 -27.54 0.69 4.42
CA ALA A 151 -28.66 -0.10 4.92
C ALA A 151 -29.93 0.77 5.01
N GLY A 152 -30.96 0.37 4.25
CA GLY A 152 -32.23 1.10 4.13
C GLY A 152 -32.41 1.84 2.81
N ASP A 153 -31.35 2.01 2.01
CA ASP A 153 -31.48 2.61 0.69
C ASP A 153 -32.15 1.66 -0.32
N PRO A 154 -32.93 2.18 -1.29
CA PRO A 154 -33.45 1.38 -2.39
C PRO A 154 -32.33 0.66 -3.15
N GLY A 155 -32.46 -0.67 -3.28
CA GLY A 155 -31.44 -1.50 -3.93
C GLY A 155 -30.29 -1.94 -3.02
N TRP A 156 -30.36 -1.64 -1.71
CA TRP A 156 -29.46 -2.24 -0.72
C TRP A 156 -29.50 -3.76 -0.77
N GLN A 157 -28.31 -4.35 -0.70
CA GLN A 157 -28.10 -5.79 -0.63
C GLN A 157 -27.12 -6.08 0.51
N VAL A 158 -27.34 -7.20 1.19
CA VAL A 158 -26.35 -7.71 2.14
C VAL A 158 -25.04 -7.95 1.39
N TRP A 159 -23.93 -7.51 1.98
CA TRP A 159 -22.61 -7.74 1.40
C TRP A 159 -22.31 -9.25 1.34
N ASP A 160 -22.09 -9.76 0.14
CA ASP A 160 -21.69 -11.15 -0.07
C ASP A 160 -20.18 -11.30 0.12
N CYS A 161 -19.78 -11.61 1.34
CA CYS A 161 -18.39 -11.81 1.72
C CYS A 161 -17.75 -13.05 1.07
N ALA A 162 -18.50 -13.94 0.40
CA ALA A 162 -17.95 -15.15 -0.23
C ALA A 162 -17.36 -14.90 -1.62
N ARG A 163 -17.69 -13.76 -2.24
CA ARG A 163 -17.14 -13.36 -3.54
C ARG A 163 -15.64 -13.10 -3.43
N ARG A 164 -14.90 -13.39 -4.51
CA ARG A 164 -13.43 -13.35 -4.53
C ARG A 164 -12.92 -11.97 -4.89
N ALA A 165 -12.13 -11.38 -4.01
CA ALA A 165 -11.55 -10.06 -4.27
C ALA A 165 -10.30 -10.13 -5.14
N TRP A 166 -9.46 -11.15 -4.93
CA TRP A 166 -8.11 -11.21 -5.47
C TRP A 166 -7.85 -12.52 -6.20
N CYS A 167 -7.02 -12.45 -7.21
CA CYS A 167 -6.43 -13.61 -7.86
C CYS A 167 -4.92 -13.39 -8.05
N TRP A 168 -4.21 -14.50 -8.18
CA TRP A 168 -2.80 -14.55 -8.52
C TRP A 168 -2.62 -15.49 -9.70
N ASN A 169 -2.22 -14.96 -10.86
CA ASN A 169 -2.21 -15.71 -12.13
C ASN A 169 -3.57 -16.34 -12.44
N GLY A 170 -4.65 -15.61 -12.18
CA GLY A 170 -6.03 -16.09 -12.35
C GLY A 170 -6.51 -17.14 -11.34
N ASP A 171 -5.71 -17.51 -10.33
CA ASP A 171 -6.12 -18.42 -9.26
C ASP A 171 -6.40 -17.69 -7.94
N SER A 172 -7.51 -18.02 -7.30
CA SER A 172 -7.91 -17.50 -5.98
C SER A 172 -8.03 -18.60 -4.92
N SER A 173 -7.59 -19.82 -5.21
CA SER A 173 -7.73 -20.97 -4.30
C SER A 173 -7.10 -20.75 -2.93
N ASN A 174 -5.99 -20.00 -2.87
CA ASN A 174 -5.29 -19.61 -1.64
C ASN A 174 -5.60 -18.17 -1.19
N LEU A 175 -6.56 -17.51 -1.84
CA LEU A 175 -6.99 -16.13 -1.59
C LEU A 175 -8.50 -16.10 -1.32
N LEU A 176 -8.99 -17.11 -0.61
CA LEU A 176 -10.40 -17.19 -0.23
C LEU A 176 -10.69 -16.18 0.88
N PRO A 177 -11.90 -15.60 0.91
CA PRO A 177 -12.32 -14.77 2.04
C PRO A 177 -12.11 -15.49 3.37
N THR A 178 -11.71 -14.73 4.39
CA THR A 178 -11.31 -15.19 5.75
C THR A 178 -9.98 -15.92 5.84
N THR A 179 -9.29 -16.21 4.74
CA THR A 179 -7.91 -16.73 4.77
C THR A 179 -6.98 -15.71 5.45
N PRO A 180 -6.23 -16.08 6.50
CA PRO A 180 -5.27 -15.17 7.13
C PRO A 180 -4.19 -14.70 6.16
N ILE A 181 -3.86 -13.41 6.22
CA ILE A 181 -2.77 -12.86 5.43
C ILE A 181 -1.43 -13.30 6.06
N PRO A 182 -0.52 -13.94 5.32
CA PRO A 182 0.72 -14.49 5.89
C PRO A 182 1.81 -13.41 5.99
N VAL A 183 1.62 -12.42 6.88
CA VAL A 183 2.54 -11.28 7.05
C VAL A 183 3.94 -11.65 7.52
N GLU A 184 4.08 -12.83 8.14
CA GLU A 184 5.33 -13.46 8.54
C GLU A 184 6.16 -13.99 7.35
N ALA A 185 5.56 -14.13 6.18
CA ALA A 185 6.31 -14.51 4.98
C ALA A 185 7.15 -13.35 4.43
N PHE A 186 6.78 -12.10 4.73
CA PHE A 186 7.48 -10.92 4.25
C PHE A 186 8.52 -10.47 5.31
N PRO A 187 9.84 -10.55 5.03
CA PRO A 187 10.85 -10.35 6.06
C PRO A 187 11.19 -8.87 6.32
N GLU A 188 10.88 -7.98 5.38
CA GLU A 188 11.28 -6.57 5.45
C GLU A 188 10.41 -5.76 6.44
N PRO A 189 10.83 -4.53 6.81
CA PRO A 189 10.10 -3.67 7.74
C PRO A 189 8.63 -3.50 7.39
N LEU A 190 7.78 -3.58 8.41
CA LEU A 190 6.34 -3.36 8.30
C LEU A 190 5.88 -2.27 9.26
N PHE A 191 5.25 -1.23 8.72
CA PHE A 191 4.52 -0.23 9.47
C PHE A 191 3.04 -0.57 9.49
N LEU A 192 2.45 -0.64 10.68
CA LEU A 192 1.04 -0.87 10.91
C LEU A 192 0.45 0.33 11.64
N SER A 193 -0.76 0.74 11.26
CA SER A 193 -1.48 1.74 12.03
C SER A 193 -2.98 1.55 11.97
N ALA A 194 -3.67 1.95 13.04
CA ALA A 194 -5.13 1.87 13.11
C ALA A 194 -5.72 2.92 14.06
N GLY A 195 -6.91 3.42 13.73
CA GLY A 195 -7.73 4.17 14.67
C GLY A 195 -8.42 3.23 15.67
N LEU A 196 -8.39 3.55 16.96
CA LEU A 196 -9.04 2.72 17.98
C LEU A 196 -10.57 2.79 17.95
N LYS A 197 -11.15 3.74 17.21
CA LYS A 197 -12.59 3.86 16.97
C LYS A 197 -12.98 3.41 15.57
N ASP A 198 -12.13 2.65 14.88
CA ASP A 198 -12.47 2.08 13.59
C ASP A 198 -13.65 1.09 13.73
N LEU A 199 -14.76 1.42 13.08
CA LEU A 199 -15.98 0.61 13.03
C LEU A 199 -16.10 -0.19 11.73
N THR A 200 -15.20 0.05 10.77
CA THR A 200 -15.12 -0.71 9.53
C THR A 200 -14.30 -1.95 9.81
N TRP A 201 -13.03 -1.77 10.21
CA TRP A 201 -12.10 -2.85 10.52
C TRP A 201 -11.65 -2.72 11.97
N SER A 202 -11.94 -3.75 12.76
CA SER A 202 -11.59 -3.71 14.17
C SER A 202 -10.07 -3.50 14.34
N PRO A 203 -9.60 -2.60 15.22
CA PRO A 203 -8.17 -2.41 15.49
C PRO A 203 -7.50 -3.69 16.00
N GLU A 204 -8.27 -4.65 16.51
CA GLU A 204 -7.78 -5.99 16.86
C GLU A 204 -7.23 -6.76 15.65
N MET A 205 -7.70 -6.46 14.43
CA MET A 205 -7.12 -7.01 13.20
C MET A 205 -5.66 -6.58 13.07
N THR A 206 -5.38 -5.29 13.24
CA THR A 206 -4.01 -4.76 13.21
C THR A 206 -3.15 -5.32 14.36
N ARG A 207 -3.71 -5.46 15.57
CA ARG A 207 -3.00 -6.13 16.68
C ARG A 207 -2.59 -7.55 16.37
N ARG A 208 -3.46 -8.34 15.72
CA ARG A 208 -3.12 -9.72 15.33
C ARG A 208 -2.01 -9.78 14.29
N LEU A 209 -1.95 -8.81 13.36
CA LEU A 209 -0.83 -8.70 12.42
C LEU A 209 0.48 -8.35 13.14
N GLU A 210 0.44 -7.39 14.06
CA GLU A 210 1.58 -7.00 14.91
C GLU A 210 2.09 -8.20 15.72
N THR A 211 1.23 -8.86 16.49
CA THR A 211 1.60 -10.02 17.30
C THR A 211 2.24 -11.14 16.47
N ARG A 212 1.68 -11.48 15.30
CA ARG A 212 2.26 -12.51 14.42
C ARG A 212 3.64 -12.13 13.90
N ARG A 213 3.89 -10.84 13.63
CA ARG A 213 5.21 -10.33 13.24
C ARG A 213 6.20 -10.41 14.40
N GLU A 214 5.80 -9.98 15.59
CA GLU A 214 6.63 -10.02 16.81
C GLU A 214 7.00 -11.46 17.19
N GLU A 215 6.03 -12.38 17.20
CA GLU A 215 6.25 -13.80 17.50
C GLU A 215 7.18 -14.47 16.48
N SER A 216 7.24 -13.95 15.26
CA SER A 216 8.16 -14.40 14.21
C SER A 216 9.53 -13.72 14.27
N GLY A 217 9.76 -12.80 15.22
CA GLY A 217 11.01 -12.04 15.35
C GLY A 217 11.29 -11.08 14.20
N LEU A 218 10.25 -10.65 13.47
CA LEU A 218 10.35 -9.79 12.31
C LEU A 218 10.16 -8.30 12.68
N PRO A 219 10.80 -7.36 11.96
CA PRO A 219 10.67 -5.94 12.23
C PRO A 219 9.23 -5.47 12.00
N VAL A 220 8.63 -4.85 13.01
CA VAL A 220 7.31 -4.23 12.94
C VAL A 220 7.26 -2.96 13.78
N GLU A 221 6.62 -1.92 13.25
CA GLU A 221 6.33 -0.67 13.94
C GLU A 221 4.82 -0.44 13.89
N ALA A 222 4.15 -0.41 15.05
CA ALA A 222 2.69 -0.28 15.13
C ALA A 222 2.26 0.99 15.86
N HIS A 223 1.27 1.69 15.30
CA HIS A 223 0.71 2.93 15.85
C HIS A 223 -0.80 2.87 16.00
N TYR A 224 -1.30 3.23 17.19
CA TYR A 224 -2.73 3.19 17.49
C TYR A 224 -3.25 4.58 17.89
N TYR A 225 -4.18 5.11 17.09
CA TYR A 225 -4.70 6.47 17.28
C TYR A 225 -5.99 6.45 18.10
N ALA A 226 -5.93 6.96 19.34
CA ALA A 226 -6.99 6.76 20.33
C ALA A 226 -8.38 7.29 19.91
N GLU A 227 -8.41 8.45 19.25
CA GLU A 227 -9.65 9.15 18.91
C GLU A 227 -10.08 8.96 17.45
N GLU A 228 -9.26 8.30 16.63
CA GLU A 228 -9.47 8.20 15.19
C GLU A 228 -10.26 6.94 14.79
N GLY A 229 -10.98 7.06 13.67
CA GLY A 229 -11.72 5.96 13.03
C GLY A 229 -10.94 5.26 11.92
N HIS A 230 -11.66 4.73 10.93
CA HIS A 230 -11.07 4.02 9.78
C HIS A 230 -10.11 4.88 8.96
N VAL A 231 -10.50 6.13 8.74
CA VAL A 231 -9.64 7.18 8.16
C VAL A 231 -9.52 8.28 9.22
N PRO A 232 -8.30 8.70 9.57
CA PRO A 232 -8.10 9.78 10.52
C PRO A 232 -8.71 11.11 10.06
N GLY A 233 -9.12 11.94 11.02
CA GLY A 233 -9.42 13.36 10.79
C GLY A 233 -8.14 14.18 10.54
N SER A 234 -8.23 15.50 10.44
CA SER A 234 -7.11 16.34 10.03
C SER A 234 -5.85 16.24 10.90
N ASP A 235 -6.00 16.32 12.23
CA ASP A 235 -4.85 16.24 13.13
C ASP A 235 -4.25 14.83 13.17
N GLY A 236 -5.12 13.80 13.19
CA GLY A 236 -4.70 12.40 13.11
C GLY A 236 -4.02 12.07 11.77
N GLU A 237 -4.46 12.66 10.67
CA GLU A 237 -3.85 12.49 9.36
C GLU A 237 -2.48 13.15 9.28
N ASN A 238 -2.32 14.35 9.87
CA ASN A 238 -1.00 14.99 9.97
C ASN A 238 -0.03 14.13 10.80
N LEU A 239 -0.48 13.66 11.97
CA LEU A 239 0.30 12.76 12.82
C LEU A 239 0.66 11.47 12.07
N HIS A 240 -0.29 10.86 11.39
CA HIS A 240 -0.08 9.64 10.61
C HIS A 240 0.98 9.86 9.52
N HIS A 241 0.90 10.95 8.75
CA HIS A 241 1.90 11.24 7.72
C HIS A 241 3.29 11.52 8.32
N SER A 242 3.39 12.21 9.45
CA SER A 242 4.66 12.40 10.14
C SER A 242 5.30 11.07 10.54
N LEU A 243 4.53 10.18 11.18
CA LEU A 243 5.02 8.85 11.59
C LEU A 243 5.38 7.97 10.38
N LEU A 244 4.57 8.03 9.32
CA LEU A 244 4.82 7.31 8.07
C LEU A 244 6.14 7.79 7.44
N ILE A 245 6.34 9.10 7.29
CA ILE A 245 7.57 9.67 6.72
C ILE A 245 8.79 9.25 7.55
N ASP A 246 8.71 9.37 8.86
CA ASP A 246 9.76 8.95 9.79
C ASP A 246 10.13 7.46 9.61
N PHE A 247 9.12 6.58 9.46
CA PHE A 247 9.33 5.16 9.17
C PHE A 247 9.99 4.93 7.80
N LEU A 248 9.54 5.64 6.77
CA LEU A 248 10.06 5.54 5.41
C LEU A 248 11.54 5.93 5.37
N GLU A 249 11.90 7.07 5.96
CA GLU A 249 13.28 7.56 6.02
C GLU A 249 14.22 6.54 6.68
N ARG A 250 13.83 6.00 7.85
CA ARG A 250 14.63 4.97 8.55
C ARG A 250 14.77 3.69 7.75
N SER A 251 13.66 3.17 7.22
CA SER A 251 13.64 1.89 6.51
C SER A 251 14.47 1.92 5.23
N LEU A 252 14.46 3.07 4.54
CA LEU A 252 15.20 3.27 3.30
C LEU A 252 16.68 3.62 3.56
N ALA A 253 17.01 4.34 4.63
CA ALA A 253 18.39 4.63 5.02
C ALA A 253 19.18 3.36 5.40
N LEU A 254 18.59 2.48 6.23
CA LEU A 254 19.23 1.23 6.66
C LEU A 254 19.65 0.34 5.48
N LYS A 255 18.84 0.28 4.41
CA LYS A 255 19.20 -0.46 3.19
C LYS A 255 20.30 0.20 2.38
N GLY A 256 20.38 1.53 2.38
CA GLY A 256 21.47 2.26 1.71
C GLY A 256 22.83 1.95 2.35
N GLU A 257 22.87 1.83 3.67
CA GLU A 257 24.08 1.46 4.42
C GLU A 257 24.47 0.00 4.20
N GLN A 258 23.51 -0.92 4.23
CA GLN A 258 23.74 -2.35 3.98
C GLN A 258 24.25 -2.62 2.54
N ALA A 259 23.66 -1.96 1.54
CA ALA A 259 24.13 -2.05 0.16
C ALA A 259 25.56 -1.49 -0.02
N CYS A 260 25.92 -0.45 0.73
CA CYS A 260 27.26 0.13 0.72
C CYS A 260 28.29 -0.77 1.43
N SER A 261 27.88 -1.51 2.47
CA SER A 261 28.77 -2.47 3.15
C SER A 261 28.98 -3.77 2.37
N ASP A 262 27.99 -4.19 1.58
CA ASP A 262 28.06 -5.43 0.78
C ASP A 262 28.78 -5.24 -0.57
N ALA A 263 28.96 -4.00 -1.01
CA ALA A 263 29.86 -3.68 -2.12
C ALA A 263 31.32 -3.75 -1.64
N GLU A 264 31.99 -4.89 -1.87
CA GLU A 264 33.43 -5.04 -1.61
C GLU A 264 34.22 -3.89 -2.25
N PRO A 265 35.27 -3.36 -1.58
CA PRO A 265 36.12 -2.34 -2.19
C PRO A 265 36.79 -2.95 -3.42
N SER A 266 36.48 -2.42 -4.61
CA SER A 266 37.16 -2.84 -5.82
C SER A 266 38.65 -2.61 -5.64
N VAL A 267 39.41 -3.70 -5.59
CA VAL A 267 40.87 -3.67 -5.59
C VAL A 267 41.30 -3.21 -6.98
N CYS A 268 41.76 -1.95 -7.07
CA CYS A 268 42.98 -1.48 -7.76
C CYS A 268 43.09 0.04 -7.64
#